data_AF-A0A1S3HPG6-F1
#
_entry.id   AF-A0A1S3HPG6-F1
#
_cell.length_a   1.000
_cell.length_b   1.000
_cell.length_c   1.000
_cell.angle_alpha   90.00
_cell.angle_beta   90.00
_cell.angle_gamma   90.00
#
_symmetry.space_group_name_H-M   'P 1'
#
loop_
_entity.id
_entity.type
_entity.pdbx_description
1 polymer ?
#
loop_
_entity_poly.entity_id
_entity_poly.type
_entity_poly.pdbx_seq_one_letter_code
_entity_poly.pdbx_strand_id
1 'polypeptide(L)'
;MNRRKITIKDANYNPNVTYDIIFNHMFFDSKVIETMMPNDTFYIGIVREPFSQFQSAFNYYRISSFLRNAMMYEFGFPDDRNDLRNNDRFIAEYIDFLDKKFDFVIVLEMFDESLVLLRRLLCWGMDDVLYVVTNKREYEYKNVKDEITVKKHRQWSKADYQLYNHFLTKLQNTVMLRGSDFNREVLLFRQAISALGKFH
;
A
#
# COMPACT_ATOMS: atom_id res chain seq x y z
N MET A 1 -10.50 -6.74 19.49
CA MET A 1 -9.03 -6.88 19.63
C MET A 1 -8.43 -5.52 19.93
N ASN A 2 -7.85 -5.34 21.12
CA ASN A 2 -7.05 -4.15 21.40
C ASN A 2 -5.73 -4.31 20.63
N ARG A 3 -5.57 -3.64 19.48
CA ARG A 3 -4.34 -3.71 18.69
C ARG A 3 -3.26 -2.93 19.45
N ARG A 4 -2.30 -3.62 20.08
CA ARG A 4 -1.17 -2.98 20.79
C ARG A 4 -0.31 -2.23 19.78
N LYS A 5 -0.18 -0.90 19.94
CA LYS A 5 0.79 -0.09 19.20
C LYS A 5 2.20 -0.42 19.72
N ILE A 6 3.13 -0.69 18.82
CA ILE A 6 4.54 -0.87 19.14
C ILE A 6 5.10 0.50 19.53
N THR A 7 5.89 0.55 20.59
CA THR A 7 6.52 1.76 21.09
C THR A 7 8.03 1.66 21.01
N ILE A 8 8.73 2.79 21.19
CA ILE A 8 10.21 2.81 21.24
C ILE A 8 10.74 1.86 22.34
N LYS A 9 9.98 1.63 23.42
CA LYS A 9 10.37 0.69 24.48
C LYS A 9 10.31 -0.78 24.04
N ASP A 10 9.53 -1.08 23.01
CA ASP A 10 9.47 -2.40 22.38
C ASP A 10 10.58 -2.59 21.31
N ALA A 11 11.28 -1.50 20.94
CA ALA A 11 12.32 -1.47 19.91
C ALA A 11 13.72 -1.71 20.49
N ASN A 12 14.14 -2.98 20.59
CA ASN A 12 15.54 -3.33 20.87
C ASN A 12 16.29 -3.57 19.56
N TYR A 13 16.75 -2.50 18.90
CA TYR A 13 17.64 -2.62 17.75
C TYR A 13 19.06 -2.96 18.22
N ASN A 14 19.57 -4.10 17.76
CA ASN A 14 20.95 -4.54 17.96
C ASN A 14 21.60 -4.83 16.61
N PRO A 15 22.50 -3.96 16.11
CA PRO A 15 23.20 -4.18 14.85
C PRO A 15 23.87 -5.56 14.83
N ASN A 16 23.67 -6.33 13.76
CA ASN A 16 24.09 -7.75 13.59
C ASN A 16 23.21 -8.82 14.24
N VAL A 17 22.06 -8.46 14.83
CA VAL A 17 20.99 -9.39 15.27
C VAL A 17 19.65 -9.07 14.58
N THR A 18 19.55 -7.89 13.95
CA THR A 18 18.31 -7.28 13.46
C THR A 18 17.84 -7.75 12.09
N TYR A 19 16.59 -7.44 11.77
CA TYR A 19 15.90 -7.83 10.54
C TYR A 19 16.39 -7.02 9.33
N ASP A 20 16.63 -7.69 8.21
CA ASP A 20 16.88 -7.05 6.91
C ASP A 20 15.57 -6.54 6.26
N ILE A 21 14.43 -7.12 6.65
CA ILE A 21 13.10 -6.77 6.16
C ILE A 21 12.10 -6.84 7.33
N ILE A 22 11.35 -5.76 7.55
CA ILE A 22 10.16 -5.78 8.41
C ILE A 22 8.93 -5.83 7.51
N PHE A 23 8.23 -6.98 7.54
CA PHE A 23 6.97 -7.16 6.84
C PHE A 23 5.95 -7.79 7.79
N ASN A 24 5.25 -6.94 8.55
CA ASN A 24 4.26 -7.38 9.54
C ASN A 24 3.03 -6.45 9.48
N HIS A 25 1.88 -6.96 9.94
CA HIS A 25 0.68 -6.15 10.14
C HIS A 25 0.90 -5.19 11.31
N MET A 26 1.47 -4.04 11.01
CA MET A 26 1.79 -3.00 11.99
C MET A 26 1.23 -1.65 11.56
N PHE A 27 1.01 -0.79 12.55
CA PHE A 27 0.80 0.63 12.28
C PHE A 27 2.15 1.28 12.10
N PHE A 28 2.30 2.01 11.00
CA PHE A 28 3.51 2.78 10.75
C PHE A 28 3.62 3.89 11.80
N ASP A 29 4.70 3.86 12.57
CA ASP A 29 5.13 4.98 13.40
C ASP A 29 6.58 5.26 13.03
N SER A 30 6.79 6.30 12.22
CA SER A 30 8.12 6.68 11.74
C SER A 30 9.16 6.73 12.86
N LYS A 31 8.81 7.24 14.04
CA LYS A 31 9.77 7.38 15.16
C LYS A 31 10.17 6.04 15.74
N VAL A 32 9.28 5.06 15.73
CA VAL A 32 9.56 3.71 16.20
C VAL A 32 10.36 2.96 15.15
N ILE A 33 9.92 2.99 13.88
CA ILE A 33 10.60 2.24 12.80
C ILE A 33 12.01 2.76 12.57
N GLU A 34 12.24 4.07 12.62
CA GLU A 34 13.58 4.67 12.50
C GLU A 34 14.54 4.22 13.62
N THR A 35 14.03 3.77 14.77
CA THR A 35 14.87 3.18 15.82
C THR A 35 15.13 1.69 15.62
N MET A 36 14.39 1.03 14.74
CA MET A 36 14.43 -0.42 14.49
C MET A 36 15.20 -0.80 13.23
N MET A 37 15.54 0.17 12.39
CA MET A 37 16.07 -0.07 11.04
C MET A 37 17.26 0.86 10.76
N PRO A 38 18.23 0.46 9.93
CA PRO A 38 19.32 1.33 9.48
C PRO A 38 18.85 2.64 8.83
N ASN A 39 19.71 3.67 8.84
CA ASN A 39 19.38 4.98 8.27
C ASN A 39 19.15 4.96 6.74
N ASP A 40 19.69 3.96 6.04
CA ASP A 40 19.57 3.74 4.60
C ASP A 40 18.43 2.77 4.22
N THR A 41 17.48 2.57 5.14
CA THR A 41 16.30 1.72 4.91
C THR A 41 15.42 2.25 3.79
N PHE A 42 15.04 1.36 2.86
CA PHE A 42 14.09 1.64 1.80
C PHE A 42 12.65 1.31 2.24
N TYR A 43 11.78 2.32 2.30
CA TYR A 43 10.41 2.21 2.78
C TYR A 43 9.44 1.95 1.63
N ILE A 44 8.74 0.80 1.70
CA ILE A 44 7.73 0.41 0.72
C ILE A 44 6.34 0.44 1.35
N GLY A 45 5.41 1.14 0.69
CA GLY A 45 3.99 1.13 1.01
C GLY A 45 3.18 0.39 -0.06
N ILE A 46 1.96 -0.02 0.28
CA ILE A 46 1.00 -0.57 -0.68
C ILE A 46 -0.34 0.13 -0.49
N VAL A 47 -0.92 0.62 -1.58
CA VAL A 47 -2.29 1.14 -1.62
C VAL A 47 -3.14 0.37 -2.62
N ARG A 48 -4.45 0.43 -2.40
CA ARG A 48 -5.47 -0.22 -3.22
C ARG A 48 -6.68 0.69 -3.35
N GLU A 49 -7.48 0.51 -4.40
CA GLU A 49 -8.76 1.20 -4.53
C GLU A 49 -9.59 1.02 -3.24
N PRO A 50 -9.98 2.12 -2.55
CA PRO A 50 -10.50 2.03 -1.19
C PRO A 50 -11.78 1.24 -1.03
N PHE A 51 -12.70 1.26 -2.00
CA PHE A 51 -13.94 0.48 -1.90
C PHE A 51 -13.66 -1.01 -2.02
N SER A 52 -12.83 -1.40 -2.97
CA SER A 52 -12.37 -2.78 -3.17
C SER A 52 -11.63 -3.30 -1.94
N GLN A 53 -10.80 -2.45 -1.31
CA GLN A 53 -10.12 -2.75 -0.06
C GLN A 53 -11.13 -2.94 1.09
N PHE A 54 -12.09 -2.02 1.23
CA PHE A 54 -13.16 -2.11 2.23
C PHE A 54 -13.97 -3.41 2.08
N GLN A 55 -14.40 -3.75 0.86
CA GLN A 55 -15.15 -4.98 0.61
C GLN A 55 -14.36 -6.22 0.99
N SER A 56 -13.08 -6.25 0.62
CA SER A 56 -12.16 -7.34 0.97
C SER A 56 -12.02 -7.49 2.49
N ALA A 57 -11.76 -6.38 3.20
CA ALA A 57 -11.60 -6.36 4.65
C ALA A 57 -12.92 -6.70 5.37
N PHE A 58 -14.04 -6.14 4.94
CA PHE A 58 -15.36 -6.43 5.50
C PHE A 58 -15.73 -7.91 5.34
N ASN A 59 -15.45 -8.50 4.18
CA ASN A 59 -15.71 -9.91 3.96
C ASN A 59 -14.82 -10.81 4.85
N TYR A 60 -13.58 -10.41 5.10
CA TYR A 60 -12.65 -11.16 5.93
C TYR A 60 -12.98 -11.04 7.43
N TYR A 61 -13.15 -9.81 7.94
CA TYR A 61 -13.32 -9.53 9.37
C TYR A 61 -14.77 -9.54 9.86
N ARG A 62 -15.76 -9.39 8.97
CA ARG A 62 -17.20 -9.28 9.28
C ARG A 62 -17.57 -8.13 10.22
N ILE A 63 -16.68 -7.16 10.44
CA ILE A 63 -16.88 -6.02 11.36
C ILE A 63 -16.46 -4.73 10.66
N SER A 64 -17.35 -3.74 10.62
CA SER A 64 -17.10 -2.45 9.95
C SER A 64 -16.54 -1.36 10.85
N SER A 65 -16.60 -1.50 12.18
CA SER A 65 -16.26 -0.44 13.14
C SER A 65 -14.81 0.04 13.08
N PHE A 66 -13.90 -0.77 12.54
CA PHE A 66 -12.47 -0.45 12.37
C PHE A 66 -12.06 -0.27 10.91
N LEU A 67 -13.04 -0.19 9.99
CA LEU A 67 -12.77 -0.13 8.55
C LEU A 67 -12.81 1.29 7.96
N ARG A 68 -13.13 2.30 8.78
CA ARG A 68 -13.05 3.70 8.35
C ARG A 68 -11.58 4.09 8.21
N ASN A 69 -11.23 4.70 7.08
CA ASN A 69 -9.87 5.13 6.75
C ASN A 69 -8.81 4.05 7.06
N ALA A 70 -9.16 2.77 6.87
CA ALA A 70 -8.36 1.66 7.39
C ALA A 70 -6.98 1.59 6.76
N MET A 71 -6.87 1.91 5.46
CA MET A 71 -5.60 1.94 4.76
C MET A 71 -4.75 3.10 5.28
N MET A 72 -5.31 4.31 5.34
CA MET A 72 -4.62 5.49 5.88
C MET A 72 -4.19 5.30 7.35
N TYR A 73 -5.00 4.59 8.15
CA TYR A 73 -4.69 4.24 9.53
C TYR A 73 -3.46 3.33 9.65
N GLU A 74 -3.25 2.40 8.71
CA GLU A 74 -2.04 1.55 8.64
C GLU A 74 -0.78 2.39 8.39
N PHE A 75 -0.87 3.50 7.67
CA PHE A 75 0.19 4.50 7.51
C PHE A 75 0.38 5.44 8.72
N GLY A 76 -0.18 5.09 9.88
CA GLY A 76 0.03 5.82 11.14
C GLY A 76 -0.90 7.01 11.36
N PHE A 77 -1.82 7.26 10.43
CA PHE A 77 -2.73 8.40 10.53
C PHE A 77 -3.60 8.31 11.79
N PRO A 78 -3.81 9.42 12.53
CA PRO A 78 -4.59 9.41 13.76
C PRO A 78 -6.10 9.39 13.49
N ASP A 79 -6.63 8.27 12.97
CA ASP A 79 -8.07 8.14 12.65
C ASP A 79 -8.99 8.13 13.88
N ASP A 80 -8.45 7.89 15.07
CA ASP A 80 -9.16 8.00 16.34
C ASP A 80 -9.50 9.45 16.72
N ARG A 81 -8.80 10.43 16.12
CA ARG A 81 -9.02 11.87 16.32
C ARG A 81 -10.09 12.41 15.36
N ASN A 82 -11.30 12.61 15.88
CA ASN A 82 -12.44 13.15 15.11
C ASN A 82 -12.16 14.49 14.42
N ASP A 83 -11.39 15.35 15.07
CA ASP A 83 -10.99 16.68 14.61
C ASP A 83 -9.98 16.64 13.46
N LEU A 84 -9.20 15.56 13.35
CA LEU A 84 -8.18 15.37 12.33
C LEU A 84 -8.67 14.53 11.15
N ARG A 85 -9.40 13.44 11.43
CA ARG A 85 -9.73 12.42 10.42
C ARG A 85 -10.62 12.87 9.27
N ASN A 86 -11.28 14.02 9.42
CA ASN A 86 -12.12 14.64 8.40
C ASN A 86 -11.60 16.01 7.94
N ASN A 87 -10.43 16.43 8.43
CA ASN A 87 -9.85 17.72 8.10
C ASN A 87 -8.99 17.58 6.83
N ASP A 88 -9.45 18.17 5.73
CA ASP A 88 -8.78 18.06 4.43
C ASP A 88 -7.35 18.57 4.42
N ARG A 89 -7.11 19.69 5.12
CA ARG A 89 -5.78 20.25 5.21
C ARG A 89 -4.83 19.30 5.94
N PHE A 90 -5.27 18.74 7.06
CA PHE A 90 -4.48 17.77 7.80
C PHE A 90 -4.24 16.48 7.02
N ILE A 91 -5.26 15.98 6.30
CA ILE A 91 -5.12 14.80 5.43
C ILE A 91 -4.06 15.07 4.35
N ALA A 92 -4.12 16.23 3.67
CA ALA A 92 -3.15 16.61 2.66
C ALA A 92 -1.73 16.75 3.23
N GLU A 93 -1.57 17.46 4.35
CA GLU A 93 -0.27 17.60 5.05
C GLU A 93 0.31 16.24 5.48
N TYR A 94 -0.56 15.30 5.90
CA TYR A 94 -0.14 13.95 6.27
C TYR A 94 0.26 13.12 5.04
N ILE A 95 -0.44 13.26 3.91
CA ILE A 95 -0.05 12.63 2.64
C ILE A 95 1.31 13.16 2.18
N ASP A 96 1.55 14.47 2.26
CA ASP A 96 2.85 15.06 1.92
C ASP A 96 3.98 14.54 2.83
N PHE A 97 3.68 14.28 4.10
CA PHE A 97 4.60 13.63 5.02
C PHE A 97 4.90 12.19 4.57
N LEU A 98 3.88 11.40 4.25
CA LEU A 98 4.05 10.02 3.77
C LEU A 98 4.82 9.98 2.45
N ASP A 99 4.55 10.89 1.51
CA ASP A 99 5.22 10.93 0.21
C ASP A 99 6.73 11.24 0.33
N LYS A 100 7.14 11.91 1.40
CA LYS A 100 8.56 12.15 1.73
C LYS A 100 9.19 11.01 2.52
N LYS A 101 8.39 10.17 3.17
CA LYS A 101 8.85 9.09 4.05
C LYS A 101 8.95 7.75 3.35
N PHE A 102 8.06 7.47 2.39
CA PHE A 102 8.06 6.24 1.63
C PHE A 102 8.82 6.45 0.32
N ASP A 103 9.88 5.67 0.12
CA ASP A 103 10.67 5.69 -1.10
C ASP A 103 9.86 5.19 -2.31
N PHE A 104 8.95 4.24 -2.07
CA PHE A 104 8.04 3.76 -3.09
C PHE A 104 6.70 3.28 -2.52
N VAL A 105 5.61 3.57 -3.23
CA VAL A 105 4.28 3.06 -2.90
C VAL A 105 3.73 2.30 -4.09
N ILE A 106 3.52 1.00 -3.90
CA ILE A 106 2.89 0.12 -4.87
C ILE A 106 1.40 0.43 -4.93
N VAL A 107 0.85 0.56 -6.14
CA VAL A 107 -0.60 0.67 -6.36
C VAL A 107 -1.10 -0.63 -6.94
N LEU A 108 -1.98 -1.34 -6.23
CA LEU A 108 -2.40 -2.70 -6.64
C LEU A 108 -3.11 -2.74 -8.00
N GLU A 109 -3.77 -1.67 -8.41
CA GLU A 109 -4.42 -1.56 -9.72
C GLU A 109 -3.41 -1.39 -10.88
N MET A 110 -2.15 -1.09 -10.56
CA MET A 110 -1.01 -1.00 -11.49
C MET A 110 0.17 -1.81 -10.91
N PHE A 111 -0.13 -3.01 -10.40
CA PHE A 111 0.84 -3.83 -9.64
C PHE A 111 2.07 -4.19 -10.48
N ASP A 112 1.87 -4.61 -11.74
CA ASP A 112 2.96 -5.00 -12.63
C ASP A 112 3.89 -3.81 -12.93
N GLU A 113 3.31 -2.65 -13.25
CA GLU A 113 4.06 -1.42 -13.44
C GLU A 113 4.82 -1.02 -12.16
N SER A 114 4.18 -1.19 -11.01
CA SER A 114 4.79 -0.91 -9.71
C SER A 114 6.00 -1.80 -9.46
N LEU A 115 5.90 -3.11 -9.72
CA LEU A 115 7.02 -4.04 -9.55
C LEU A 115 8.16 -3.77 -10.53
N VAL A 116 7.84 -3.45 -11.78
CA VAL A 116 8.86 -3.10 -12.79
C VAL A 116 9.60 -1.79 -12.42
N LEU A 117 8.90 -0.80 -11.84
CA LEU A 117 9.58 0.38 -11.28
C LEU A 117 10.42 0.04 -10.06
N LEU A 118 9.86 -0.75 -9.13
CA LEU A 118 10.55 -1.13 -7.91
C LEU A 118 11.86 -1.88 -8.19
N ARG A 119 11.86 -2.83 -9.14
CA ARG A 119 13.10 -3.51 -9.55
C ARG A 119 14.15 -2.55 -10.10
N ARG A 120 13.74 -1.50 -10.83
CA ARG A 120 14.66 -0.48 -11.36
C ARG A 120 15.24 0.35 -10.22
N LEU A 121 14.43 0.69 -9.21
CA LEU A 121 14.85 1.47 -8.03
C LEU A 121 15.82 0.69 -7.14
N LEU A 122 15.61 -0.62 -6.98
CA LEU A 122 16.43 -1.49 -6.13
C LEU A 122 17.57 -2.21 -6.89
N CYS A 123 17.74 -1.91 -8.17
CA CYS A 123 18.71 -2.55 -9.05
C CYS A 123 18.60 -4.09 -9.09
N TRP A 124 17.39 -4.61 -8.92
CA TRP A 124 17.12 -6.04 -8.97
C TRP A 124 17.16 -6.59 -10.39
N GLY A 125 17.16 -7.92 -10.53
CA GLY A 125 16.90 -8.69 -11.75
C GLY A 125 15.41 -8.82 -12.05
N MET A 126 15.06 -9.33 -13.23
CA MET A 126 13.65 -9.56 -13.58
C MET A 126 13.07 -10.71 -12.74
N ASP A 127 13.87 -11.74 -12.55
CA ASP A 127 13.62 -12.93 -11.76
C ASP A 127 13.36 -12.64 -10.28
N ASP A 128 13.97 -11.60 -9.70
CA ASP A 128 13.74 -11.18 -8.32
C ASP A 128 12.31 -10.66 -8.05
N VAL A 129 11.59 -10.24 -9.09
CA VAL A 129 10.23 -9.69 -8.98
C VAL A 129 9.17 -10.55 -9.66
N LEU A 130 9.54 -11.69 -10.24
CA LEU A 130 8.57 -12.64 -10.77
C LEU A 130 7.76 -13.26 -9.62
N TYR A 131 6.46 -13.44 -9.86
CA TYR A 131 5.55 -14.00 -8.89
C TYR A 131 4.55 -14.93 -9.56
N VAL A 132 4.00 -15.85 -8.76
CA VAL A 132 2.88 -16.72 -9.16
C VAL A 132 1.61 -16.19 -8.52
N VAL A 133 0.57 -16.01 -9.33
CA VAL A 133 -0.74 -15.56 -8.84
C VAL A 133 -1.36 -16.66 -8.00
N THR A 134 -1.33 -16.48 -6.69
CA THR A 134 -2.09 -17.29 -5.74
C THR A 134 -3.30 -16.50 -5.23
N ASN A 135 -4.34 -17.17 -4.73
CA ASN A 135 -5.52 -16.52 -4.12
C ASN A 135 -6.39 -15.67 -5.05
N LYS A 136 -6.42 -15.95 -6.36
CA LYS A 136 -7.44 -15.40 -7.28
C LYS A 136 -8.79 -16.09 -7.03
N ARG A 137 -9.41 -15.80 -5.88
CA ARG A 137 -10.78 -16.23 -5.58
C ARG A 137 -11.76 -15.21 -6.17
N GLU A 138 -12.71 -15.71 -6.95
CA GLU A 138 -13.91 -14.96 -7.30
C GLU A 138 -14.78 -14.89 -6.06
N TYR A 139 -15.10 -13.67 -5.64
CA TYR A 139 -16.00 -13.45 -4.52
C TYR A 139 -17.16 -12.61 -5.02
N GLU A 140 -18.39 -13.02 -4.71
CA GLU A 140 -19.61 -12.32 -5.12
C GLU A 140 -19.62 -10.85 -4.71
N TYR A 141 -19.03 -10.50 -3.57
CA TYR A 141 -18.95 -9.12 -3.10
C TYR A 141 -18.22 -8.19 -4.08
N LYS A 142 -17.28 -8.70 -4.90
CA LYS A 142 -16.54 -7.90 -5.89
C LYS A 142 -17.44 -7.40 -7.02
N ASN A 143 -18.62 -7.97 -7.18
CA ASN A 143 -19.60 -7.60 -8.19
C ASN A 143 -20.58 -6.52 -7.70
N VAL A 144 -20.56 -6.17 -6.41
CA VAL A 144 -21.41 -5.12 -5.86
C VAL A 144 -20.81 -3.76 -6.22
N LYS A 145 -21.40 -3.09 -7.22
CA LYS A 145 -21.05 -1.73 -7.66
C LYS A 145 -22.24 -0.79 -7.58
N ASP A 146 -22.91 -0.77 -6.43
CA ASP A 146 -23.92 0.26 -6.19
C ASP A 146 -23.22 1.63 -6.07
N GLU A 147 -23.38 2.49 -7.07
CA GLU A 147 -22.74 3.80 -7.14
C GLU A 147 -23.08 4.68 -5.92
N ILE A 148 -24.30 4.55 -5.39
CA ILE A 148 -24.74 5.27 -4.20
C ILE A 148 -23.91 4.85 -2.99
N THR A 149 -23.73 3.54 -2.79
CA THR A 149 -22.89 2.98 -1.73
C THR A 149 -21.43 3.40 -1.89
N VAL A 150 -20.87 3.37 -3.09
CA VAL A 150 -19.48 3.83 -3.35
C VAL A 150 -19.34 5.31 -3.00
N LYS A 151 -20.30 6.15 -3.37
CA LYS A 151 -20.28 7.59 -3.06
C LYS A 151 -20.36 7.85 -1.56
N LYS A 152 -21.21 7.12 -0.83
CA LYS A 152 -21.29 7.19 0.63
C LYS A 152 -20.00 6.72 1.29
N HIS A 153 -19.42 5.62 0.82
CA HIS A 153 -18.13 5.12 1.31
C HIS A 153 -17.02 6.15 1.09
N ARG A 154 -16.99 6.82 -0.06
CA ARG A 154 -16.03 7.89 -0.35
C ARG A 154 -16.10 9.07 0.63
N GLN A 155 -17.31 9.44 1.04
CA GLN A 155 -17.49 10.48 2.05
C GLN A 155 -17.08 10.00 3.45
N TRP A 156 -17.35 8.74 3.76
CA TRP A 156 -17.05 8.14 5.07
C TRP A 156 -15.54 7.87 5.26
N SER A 157 -14.86 7.33 4.23
CA SER A 157 -13.44 6.96 4.23
C SER A 157 -12.57 7.94 3.43
N LYS A 158 -12.80 9.24 3.61
CA LYS A 158 -12.22 10.29 2.77
C LYS A 158 -10.69 10.24 2.69
N ALA A 159 -10.01 9.90 3.79
CA ALA A 159 -8.56 9.91 3.84
C ALA A 159 -7.95 8.80 2.98
N ASP A 160 -8.57 7.60 2.96
CA ASP A 160 -8.15 6.50 2.07
C ASP A 160 -8.20 6.90 0.59
N TYR A 161 -9.26 7.61 0.19
CA TYR A 161 -9.40 8.05 -1.20
C TYR A 161 -8.39 9.13 -1.59
N GLN A 162 -8.09 10.07 -0.69
CA GLN A 162 -7.05 11.07 -0.96
C GLN A 162 -5.68 10.42 -1.07
N LEU A 163 -5.36 9.50 -0.16
CA LEU A 163 -4.12 8.71 -0.18
C LEU A 163 -3.98 7.91 -1.48
N TYR A 164 -5.00 7.12 -1.82
CA TYR A 164 -5.02 6.31 -3.03
C TYR A 164 -4.85 7.16 -4.29
N ASN A 165 -5.63 8.23 -4.42
CA ASN A 165 -5.58 9.09 -5.60
C ASN A 165 -4.21 9.76 -5.77
N HIS A 166 -3.59 10.21 -4.67
CA HIS A 166 -2.26 10.82 -4.70
C HIS A 166 -1.24 9.85 -5.30
N PHE A 167 -1.13 8.64 -4.74
CA PHE A 167 -0.14 7.67 -5.20
C PHE A 167 -0.47 7.06 -6.57
N LEU A 168 -1.75 6.88 -6.90
CA LEU A 168 -2.17 6.48 -8.24
C LEU A 168 -1.75 7.52 -9.29
N THR A 169 -2.05 8.81 -9.06
CA THR A 169 -1.67 9.88 -9.99
C THR A 169 -0.15 9.99 -10.10
N LYS A 170 0.59 9.90 -8.98
CA LYS A 170 2.06 9.91 -8.97
C LYS A 170 2.63 8.75 -9.81
N LEU A 171 2.09 7.54 -9.65
CA LEU A 171 2.52 6.36 -10.39
C LEU A 171 2.20 6.48 -11.88
N GLN A 172 0.98 6.88 -12.23
CA GLN A 172 0.56 7.09 -13.62
C GLN A 172 1.46 8.11 -14.33
N ASN A 173 1.73 9.25 -13.69
CA ASN A 173 2.64 10.26 -14.22
C ASN A 173 4.05 9.72 -14.39
N THR A 174 4.55 8.95 -13.41
CA THR A 174 5.88 8.32 -13.49
C THR A 174 5.96 7.37 -14.68
N VAL A 175 4.99 6.47 -14.85
CA VAL A 175 4.92 5.52 -15.96
C VAL A 175 4.86 6.25 -17.31
N MET A 176 4.01 7.28 -17.43
CA MET A 176 3.90 8.09 -18.66
C MET A 176 5.23 8.75 -19.03
N LEU A 177 5.97 9.28 -18.04
CA LEU A 177 7.27 9.93 -18.26
C LEU A 177 8.37 8.95 -18.69
N ARG A 178 8.30 7.66 -18.32
CA ARG A 178 9.30 6.66 -18.74
C ARG A 178 9.17 6.27 -20.21
N GLY A 179 8.00 6.47 -20.83
CA GLY A 179 7.78 6.25 -22.25
C GLY A 179 7.71 4.78 -22.69
N SER A 180 7.88 4.55 -23.99
CA SER A 180 7.61 3.26 -24.65
C SER A 180 8.55 2.12 -24.25
N ASP A 181 9.80 2.42 -23.89
CA ASP A 181 10.76 1.43 -23.40
C ASP A 181 10.26 0.73 -22.14
N PHE A 182 9.79 1.52 -21.16
CA PHE A 182 9.23 0.97 -19.92
C PHE A 182 7.98 0.14 -20.19
N ASN A 183 7.07 0.61 -21.06
CA ASN A 183 5.89 -0.16 -21.43
C ASN A 183 6.23 -1.50 -22.08
N ARG A 184 7.32 -1.55 -22.86
CA ARG A 184 7.85 -2.80 -23.43
C ARG A 184 8.40 -3.73 -22.34
N GLU A 185 9.12 -3.20 -21.36
CA GLU A 185 9.59 -4.01 -20.22
C GLU A 185 8.41 -4.60 -19.43
N VAL A 186 7.38 -3.81 -19.14
CA VAL A 186 6.16 -4.29 -18.46
C VAL A 186 5.47 -5.40 -19.28
N LEU A 187 5.41 -5.25 -20.60
CA LEU A 187 4.87 -6.30 -21.48
C LEU A 187 5.68 -7.60 -21.39
N LEU A 188 7.01 -7.52 -21.43
CA LEU A 188 7.89 -8.68 -21.27
C LEU A 188 7.75 -9.33 -19.90
N PHE A 189 7.65 -8.52 -18.84
CA PHE A 189 7.42 -8.99 -17.48
C PHE A 189 6.11 -9.79 -17.37
N ARG A 190 5.01 -9.26 -17.92
CA ARG A 190 3.71 -9.96 -17.98
C ARG A 190 3.78 -11.29 -18.74
N GLN A 191 4.54 -11.32 -19.85
CA GLN A 191 4.76 -12.55 -20.61
C GLN A 191 5.52 -13.60 -19.79
N ALA A 192 6.54 -13.18 -19.03
CA ALA A 192 7.29 -14.07 -18.15
C ALA A 192 6.40 -14.64 -17.02
N ILE A 193 5.59 -13.81 -16.35
CA ILE A 193 4.61 -14.27 -15.35
C ILE A 193 3.64 -15.28 -15.96
N SER A 194 3.11 -15.00 -17.15
CA SER A 194 2.19 -15.91 -17.83
C SER A 194 2.83 -17.25 -18.18
N ALA A 195 4.12 -17.26 -18.53
CA ALA A 195 4.86 -18.50 -18.77
C ALA A 195 5.04 -19.32 -17.49
N LEU A 196 5.38 -18.68 -16.37
CA LEU A 196 5.51 -19.35 -15.06
C LEU A 196 4.20 -20.01 -14.60
N GLY A 197 3.08 -19.31 -14.77
CA GLY A 197 1.75 -19.82 -14.37
C GLY A 197 1.28 -21.07 -15.14
N LYS A 198 1.94 -21.46 -16.25
CA LYS A 198 1.63 -22.69 -17.00
C LYS A 198 2.25 -23.95 -16.40
N PHE A 199 3.17 -23.79 -15.44
CA PHE A 199 3.89 -24.90 -14.80
C PHE A 199 3.33 -25.24 -13.39
N HIS A 200 2.21 -24.63 -13.02
CA HIS A 200 1.43 -24.89 -11.81
C HIS A 200 0.00 -25.28 -12.18
#